data_AF-A0A7S0AYC7-F1
#
_entry.id   AF-A0A7S0AYC7-F1
#
_cell.length_a   1.000
_cell.length_b   1.000
_cell.length_c   1.000
_cell.angle_alpha   90.00
_cell.angle_beta   90.00
_cell.angle_gamma   90.00
#
_symmetry.space_group_name_H-M   'P 1'
#
loop_
_entity.id
_entity.type
_entity.pdbx_description
1 polymer ?
#
loop_
_entity_poly.entity_id
_entity_poly.type
_entity_poly.pdbx_seq_one_letter_code
_entity_poly.pdbx_strand_id
1 'polypeptide(L)'
;HSGSRFQPAATCLQPSLFRLPNIAYSAPSRAMASLHLAAASILTLCAVSIAVRMDKLKSDFESEPSLVESAEGLPKLCDPELVKAACRSLDLDNSAGNKKASVYEVSSVMSATRPSTVAFLRAIGISVSDVHGVDLEVGGEDIECEELCSKVVDSISPDRLPATSDVGCRVEGDGSSTCDIDLSPRALEAVEFPQSVLGHDHGHDHGHD
;
A
#
# COMPACT_ATOMS: atom_id res chain seq x y z
N HIS A 1 -5.25 -39.93 4.79
CA HIS A 1 -4.16 -39.81 5.76
C HIS A 1 -2.87 -39.43 5.03
N SER A 2 -2.57 -38.14 4.95
CA SER A 2 -1.22 -37.61 4.70
C SER A 2 -1.28 -36.11 5.00
N GLY A 3 -0.84 -35.74 6.19
CA GLY A 3 -0.75 -34.36 6.63
C GLY A 3 0.67 -33.86 6.43
N SER A 4 0.84 -32.81 5.63
CA SER A 4 2.10 -32.07 5.51
C SER A 4 1.96 -30.76 6.29
N ARG A 5 2.68 -30.66 7.41
CA ARG A 5 2.87 -29.42 8.16
C ARG A 5 3.83 -28.52 7.38
N PHE A 6 3.36 -27.37 6.92
CA PHE A 6 4.21 -26.28 6.44
C PHE A 6 4.56 -25.37 7.63
N GLN A 7 5.86 -25.21 7.90
CA GLN A 7 6.38 -24.19 8.80
C GLN A 7 6.68 -22.92 8.00
N PRO A 8 6.24 -21.72 8.41
CA PRO A 8 6.73 -20.48 7.83
C PRO A 8 8.09 -20.12 8.44
N ALA A 9 9.15 -20.14 7.62
CA ALA A 9 10.40 -19.49 7.92
C ALA A 9 10.25 -17.98 7.60
N ALA A 10 10.07 -17.17 8.63
CA ALA A 10 10.20 -15.72 8.53
C ALA A 10 11.69 -15.36 8.47
N THR A 11 12.23 -15.27 7.25
CA THR A 11 13.55 -14.67 7.01
C THR A 11 13.32 -13.22 6.60
N CYS A 12 13.43 -12.30 7.57
CA CYS A 12 13.58 -10.89 7.27
C CYS A 12 14.86 -10.72 6.44
N LEU A 13 14.70 -10.24 5.21
CA LEU A 13 15.80 -9.78 4.35
C LEU A 13 16.65 -8.79 5.14
N GLN A 14 17.88 -9.21 5.47
CA GLN A 14 18.91 -8.30 5.93
C GLN A 14 19.23 -7.30 4.80
N PRO A 15 19.53 -6.04 5.12
CA PRO A 15 20.07 -5.10 4.15
C PRO A 15 21.45 -5.61 3.74
N SER A 16 21.55 -6.09 2.50
CA SER A 16 22.80 -6.45 1.84
C SER A 16 23.77 -5.28 1.94
N LEU A 17 24.81 -5.49 2.74
CA LEU A 17 25.97 -4.62 2.87
C LEU A 17 26.49 -4.21 1.49
N PHE A 18 26.41 -2.90 1.21
CA PHE A 18 27.29 -2.24 0.27
C PHE A 18 28.74 -2.61 0.63
N ARG A 19 29.35 -3.44 -0.22
CA ARG A 19 30.75 -3.85 -0.10
C ARG A 19 31.62 -2.68 -0.58
N LEU A 20 31.85 -1.70 0.30
CA LEU A 20 32.82 -0.64 0.06
C LEU A 20 34.24 -1.22 -0.01
N PRO A 21 35.11 -0.71 -0.90
CA PRO A 21 36.49 -1.15 -0.98
C PRO A 21 37.25 -0.86 0.32
N ASN A 22 38.13 -1.79 0.63
CA ASN A 22 38.91 -1.95 1.84
C ASN A 22 39.85 -0.74 2.05
N ILE A 23 39.44 0.25 2.84
CA ILE A 23 40.32 1.30 3.35
C ILE A 23 40.82 0.86 4.72
N ALA A 24 42.12 0.57 4.80
CA ALA A 24 42.81 0.19 6.03
C ALA A 24 42.64 1.29 7.11
N TYR A 25 41.86 0.97 8.15
CA TYR A 25 41.71 1.81 9.33
C TYR A 25 42.87 1.56 10.31
N SER A 26 43.68 2.60 10.51
CA SER A 26 44.63 2.70 11.62
C SER A 26 43.91 2.92 12.96
N ALA A 27 44.60 2.57 14.04
CA ALA A 27 44.11 2.39 15.41
C ALA A 27 43.29 3.57 16.01
N PRO A 28 42.38 3.30 16.98
CA PRO A 28 41.47 4.30 17.53
C PRO A 28 42.12 5.18 18.61
N SER A 29 42.02 6.49 18.43
CA SER A 29 42.29 7.50 19.46
C SER A 29 41.05 7.69 20.36
N ARG A 30 41.28 7.75 21.68
CA ARG A 30 40.31 7.73 22.80
C ARG A 30 39.36 8.95 22.93
N ALA A 31 38.98 9.63 21.84
CA ALA A 31 38.29 10.92 21.90
C ALA A 31 36.76 10.89 21.64
N MET A 32 36.08 9.73 21.66
CA MET A 32 34.65 9.61 21.28
C MET A 32 33.73 9.09 22.39
N ALA A 33 33.96 9.48 23.65
CA ALA A 33 33.05 9.12 24.75
C ALA A 33 31.98 10.19 25.08
N SER A 34 32.11 11.43 24.58
CA SER A 34 31.19 12.53 24.97
C SER A 34 30.01 12.76 24.02
N LEU A 35 29.98 12.16 22.83
CA LEU A 35 28.91 12.44 21.85
C LEU A 35 27.64 11.60 22.06
N HIS A 36 27.74 10.47 22.75
CA HIS A 36 26.59 9.57 22.96
C HIS A 36 25.57 10.08 23.99
N LEU A 37 25.97 10.96 24.92
CA LEU A 37 25.05 11.47 25.95
C LEU A 37 24.09 12.56 25.42
N ALA A 38 24.49 13.32 24.39
CA ALA A 38 23.66 14.40 23.86
C ALA A 38 22.50 13.89 22.98
N ALA A 39 22.71 12.79 22.24
CA ALA A 39 21.68 12.24 21.35
C ALA A 39 20.48 11.61 22.10
N ALA A 40 20.72 11.03 23.27
CA ALA A 40 19.65 10.43 24.09
C ALA A 40 18.67 11.47 24.66
N SER A 41 19.14 12.70 24.91
CA SER A 41 18.31 13.75 25.51
C SER A 41 17.34 14.39 24.51
N ILE A 42 17.68 14.44 23.22
CA ILE A 42 16.83 15.03 22.16
C ILE A 42 15.67 14.07 21.81
N LEU A 43 15.93 12.77 21.73
CA LEU A 43 14.89 11.77 21.45
C LEU A 43 13.80 11.70 22.55
N THR A 44 14.18 11.94 23.80
CA THR A 44 13.24 11.91 24.93
C THR A 44 12.29 13.12 24.91
N LEU A 45 12.76 14.30 24.46
CA LEU A 45 11.93 15.50 24.35
C LEU A 45 10.91 15.40 23.21
N CYS A 46 11.24 14.75 22.08
CA CYS A 46 10.28 14.54 20.99
C CYS A 46 9.14 13.59 21.37
N ALA A 47 9.41 12.53 22.16
CA ALA A 47 8.38 11.57 22.57
C ALA A 47 7.32 12.20 23.49
N VAL A 48 7.73 13.13 24.37
CA VAL A 48 6.82 13.79 25.32
C VAL A 48 5.90 14.81 24.61
N SER A 49 6.37 15.51 23.57
CA SER A 49 5.53 16.47 22.83
C SER A 49 4.43 15.83 21.99
N ILE A 50 4.60 14.58 21.53
CA ILE A 50 3.57 13.86 20.77
C ILE A 50 2.45 13.37 21.70
N ALA A 51 2.79 12.92 22.91
CA ALA A 51 1.81 12.37 23.86
C ALA A 51 0.79 13.42 24.35
N VAL A 52 1.19 14.68 24.53
CA VAL A 52 0.31 15.72 25.11
C VAL A 52 -0.76 16.24 24.14
N ARG A 53 -0.64 15.99 22.82
CA ARG A 53 -1.63 16.48 21.83
C ARG A 53 -2.82 15.54 21.59
N MET A 54 -2.81 14.31 22.10
CA MET A 54 -3.86 13.32 21.76
C MET A 54 -4.98 13.19 22.79
N ASP A 55 -4.89 13.82 23.96
CA ASP A 55 -5.93 13.72 25.02
C ASP A 55 -7.13 14.67 24.84
N LYS A 56 -7.17 15.52 23.80
CA LYS A 56 -8.17 16.60 23.69
C LYS A 56 -9.38 16.31 22.77
N LEU A 57 -9.51 15.12 22.16
CA LEU A 57 -10.58 14.85 21.18
C LEU A 57 -11.45 13.61 21.44
N LYS A 58 -11.40 13.03 22.65
CA LYS A 58 -12.11 11.78 22.99
C LYS A 58 -13.42 12.00 23.78
N SER A 59 -14.27 12.95 23.40
CA SER A 59 -15.44 13.24 24.26
C SER A 59 -16.83 13.37 23.65
N ASP A 60 -17.06 13.33 22.33
CA ASP A 60 -18.44 13.57 21.83
C ASP A 60 -18.82 12.79 20.56
N PHE A 61 -18.53 11.47 20.50
CA PHE A 61 -19.09 10.64 19.42
C PHE A 61 -19.59 9.29 19.94
N GLU A 62 -20.56 9.33 20.85
CA GLU A 62 -21.47 8.21 21.07
C GLU A 62 -22.87 8.63 20.63
N SER A 63 -23.46 7.79 19.78
CA SER A 63 -24.89 7.66 19.44
C SER A 63 -25.27 8.11 18.03
N GLU A 64 -24.88 7.33 17.01
CA GLU A 64 -25.69 7.20 15.81
C GLU A 64 -26.34 5.80 15.75
N PRO A 65 -27.66 5.73 15.51
CA PRO A 65 -28.39 4.47 15.48
C PRO A 65 -28.01 3.68 14.23
N SER A 66 -27.66 2.41 14.45
CA SER A 66 -27.44 1.38 13.44
C SER A 66 -28.70 1.16 12.60
N LEU A 67 -28.91 1.98 11.58
CA LEU A 67 -29.81 1.66 10.48
C LEU A 67 -29.02 0.75 9.53
N VAL A 68 -29.10 -0.55 9.84
CA VAL A 68 -28.75 -1.65 8.94
C VAL A 68 -29.78 -1.63 7.81
N GLU A 69 -29.71 -0.62 6.94
CA GLU A 69 -30.50 -0.57 5.72
C GLU A 69 -29.96 -1.66 4.80
N SER A 70 -30.88 -2.53 4.38
CA SER A 70 -30.64 -3.76 3.63
C SER A 70 -29.54 -3.60 2.57
N ALA A 71 -28.42 -4.31 2.75
CA ALA A 71 -27.35 -4.44 1.75
C ALA A 71 -27.77 -5.26 0.52
N GLU A 72 -29.07 -5.28 0.18
CA GLU A 72 -29.62 -5.96 -0.98
C GLU A 72 -29.42 -5.07 -2.21
N GLY A 73 -28.21 -5.05 -2.74
CA GLY A 73 -27.87 -4.34 -3.97
C GLY A 73 -26.44 -3.82 -4.06
N LEU A 74 -25.67 -3.88 -2.97
CA LEU A 74 -24.28 -3.46 -3.01
C LEU A 74 -23.40 -4.54 -3.67
N PRO A 75 -22.45 -4.14 -4.54
CA PRO A 75 -21.54 -5.07 -5.17
C PRO A 75 -20.68 -5.80 -4.13
N LYS A 76 -20.53 -7.10 -4.35
CA LYS A 76 -19.67 -7.96 -3.52
C LYS A 76 -18.20 -7.60 -3.75
N LEU A 77 -17.35 -7.93 -2.79
CA LEU A 77 -15.91 -7.92 -3.03
C LEU A 77 -15.60 -8.78 -4.27
N CYS A 78 -14.78 -8.22 -5.17
CA CYS A 78 -14.47 -8.82 -6.47
C CYS A 78 -15.68 -9.04 -7.39
N ASP A 79 -16.66 -8.13 -7.39
CA ASP A 79 -17.70 -8.10 -8.42
C ASP A 79 -17.06 -8.09 -9.83
N PRO A 80 -17.48 -8.98 -10.76
CA PRO A 80 -16.80 -9.18 -12.03
C PRO A 80 -16.78 -7.92 -12.92
N GLU A 81 -17.80 -7.06 -12.87
CA GLU A 81 -17.81 -5.84 -13.66
C GLU A 81 -16.85 -4.79 -13.10
N LEU A 82 -16.73 -4.70 -11.76
CA LEU A 82 -15.74 -3.84 -11.12
C LEU A 82 -14.31 -4.34 -11.33
N VAL A 83 -14.08 -5.64 -11.19
CA VAL A 83 -12.77 -6.25 -11.46
C VAL A 83 -12.36 -6.00 -12.91
N LYS A 84 -13.28 -6.17 -13.86
CA LYS A 84 -13.02 -5.90 -15.28
C LYS A 84 -12.75 -4.41 -15.55
N ALA A 85 -13.47 -3.51 -14.90
CA ALA A 85 -13.22 -2.07 -15.01
C ALA A 85 -11.82 -1.70 -14.46
N ALA A 86 -11.47 -2.20 -13.27
CA ALA A 86 -10.15 -2.01 -12.67
C ALA A 86 -9.04 -2.65 -13.52
N CYS A 87 -9.29 -3.84 -14.06
CA CYS A 87 -8.36 -4.55 -14.95
C CYS A 87 -8.04 -3.73 -16.20
N ARG A 88 -9.03 -3.03 -16.77
CA ARG A 88 -8.80 -2.11 -17.89
C ARG A 88 -7.88 -0.95 -17.52
N SER A 89 -7.94 -0.48 -16.27
CA SER A 89 -7.00 0.55 -15.78
C SER A 89 -5.58 0.01 -15.57
N LEU A 90 -5.42 -1.31 -15.42
CA LEU A 90 -4.12 -1.97 -15.35
C LEU A 90 -3.58 -2.30 -16.76
N ASP A 91 -4.42 -2.71 -17.70
CA ASP A 91 -4.06 -3.03 -19.11
C ASP A 91 -3.77 -1.73 -19.90
N LEU A 92 -2.61 -1.10 -19.62
CA LEU A 92 -2.17 0.15 -20.23
C LEU A 92 -2.04 0.02 -21.74
N ASP A 93 -1.60 -1.14 -22.20
CA ASP A 93 -1.34 -1.41 -23.62
C ASP A 93 -2.57 -2.00 -24.35
N ASN A 94 -3.71 -2.18 -23.66
CA ASN A 94 -4.95 -2.80 -24.17
C ASN A 94 -4.72 -4.13 -24.91
N SER A 95 -3.68 -4.85 -24.51
CA SER A 95 -3.15 -5.98 -25.28
C SER A 95 -3.83 -7.29 -24.92
N ALA A 96 -4.40 -7.40 -23.72
CA ALA A 96 -4.93 -8.66 -23.17
C ALA A 96 -6.47 -8.71 -23.06
N GLY A 97 -7.18 -7.79 -23.72
CA GLY A 97 -8.63 -7.83 -23.84
C GLY A 97 -9.38 -7.61 -22.52
N ASN A 98 -8.82 -6.81 -21.60
CA ASN A 98 -9.41 -6.42 -20.30
C ASN A 98 -9.59 -7.56 -19.27
N LYS A 99 -9.00 -8.74 -19.49
CA LYS A 99 -9.14 -9.89 -18.56
C LYS A 99 -7.88 -10.19 -17.78
N LYS A 100 -6.74 -9.78 -18.33
CA LYS A 100 -5.44 -10.04 -17.74
C LYS A 100 -4.67 -8.74 -17.61
N ALA A 101 -3.79 -8.70 -16.63
CA ALA A 101 -2.81 -7.65 -16.45
C ALA A 101 -1.43 -8.27 -16.38
N SER A 102 -0.45 -7.68 -17.04
CA SER A 102 0.94 -8.13 -16.93
C SER A 102 1.54 -7.73 -15.59
N VAL A 103 2.49 -8.51 -15.08
CA VAL A 103 3.26 -8.15 -13.86
C VAL A 103 3.89 -6.76 -13.98
N TYR A 104 4.31 -6.36 -15.19
CA TYR A 104 4.92 -5.06 -15.44
C TYR A 104 3.92 -3.92 -15.19
N GLU A 105 2.72 -4.02 -15.74
CA GLU A 105 1.67 -3.03 -15.56
C GLU A 105 1.23 -2.92 -14.10
N VAL A 106 1.04 -4.06 -13.42
CA VAL A 106 0.74 -4.09 -11.99
C VAL A 106 1.84 -3.39 -11.19
N SER A 107 3.11 -3.63 -11.51
CA SER A 107 4.24 -2.96 -10.85
C SER A 107 4.26 -1.45 -11.09
N SER A 108 3.90 -1.02 -12.30
CA SER A 108 3.80 0.39 -12.68
C SER A 108 2.72 1.10 -11.86
N VAL A 109 1.51 0.55 -11.82
CA VAL A 109 0.37 1.15 -11.09
C VAL A 109 0.61 1.15 -9.58
N MET A 110 1.24 0.11 -9.04
CA MET A 110 1.60 0.06 -7.61
C MET A 110 2.82 0.92 -7.25
N SER A 111 3.47 1.56 -8.22
CA SER A 111 4.75 2.26 -8.02
C SER A 111 5.80 1.37 -7.34
N ALA A 112 5.81 0.08 -7.69
CA ALA A 112 6.68 -0.93 -7.11
C ALA A 112 7.68 -1.44 -8.15
N THR A 113 8.83 -1.94 -7.70
CA THR A 113 9.77 -2.61 -8.62
C THR A 113 9.23 -3.99 -9.00
N ARG A 114 9.52 -4.44 -10.23
CA ARG A 114 9.12 -5.77 -10.70
C ARG A 114 9.44 -6.90 -9.70
N PRO A 115 10.66 -7.00 -9.10
CA PRO A 115 10.94 -8.03 -8.11
C PRO A 115 10.03 -7.97 -6.87
N SER A 116 9.69 -6.77 -6.39
CA SER A 116 8.78 -6.59 -5.26
C SER A 116 7.36 -7.04 -5.60
N THR A 117 6.88 -6.71 -6.80
CA THR A 117 5.56 -7.16 -7.28
C THR A 117 5.52 -8.68 -7.43
N VAL A 118 6.54 -9.30 -8.02
CA VAL A 118 6.63 -10.78 -8.12
C VAL A 118 6.64 -11.43 -6.74
N ALA A 119 7.41 -10.89 -5.80
CA ALA A 119 7.46 -11.41 -4.43
C ALA A 119 6.09 -11.30 -3.73
N PHE A 120 5.39 -10.19 -3.92
CA PHE A 120 4.03 -10.00 -3.41
C PHE A 120 3.04 -11.01 -4.01
N LEU A 121 3.03 -11.16 -5.34
CA LEU A 121 2.15 -12.10 -6.04
C LEU A 121 2.37 -13.55 -5.58
N ARG A 122 3.63 -13.94 -5.36
CA ARG A 122 3.95 -15.25 -4.77
C ARG A 122 3.47 -15.38 -3.34
N ALA A 123 3.59 -14.33 -2.53
CA ALA A 123 3.14 -14.34 -1.14
C ALA A 123 1.62 -14.54 -1.03
N ILE A 124 0.84 -14.02 -1.99
CA ILE A 124 -0.61 -14.23 -2.07
C ILE A 124 -1.00 -15.52 -2.82
N GLY A 125 -0.02 -16.34 -3.22
CA GLY A 125 -0.26 -17.65 -3.81
C GLY A 125 -0.55 -17.64 -5.32
N ILE A 126 -0.19 -16.57 -6.03
CA ILE A 126 -0.20 -16.52 -7.50
C ILE A 126 1.16 -17.04 -7.97
N SER A 127 1.14 -18.13 -8.74
CA SER A 127 2.35 -18.70 -9.32
C SER A 127 2.80 -17.88 -10.52
N VAL A 128 3.69 -16.92 -10.25
CA VAL A 128 4.44 -16.22 -11.30
C VAL A 128 5.63 -17.12 -11.63
N SER A 129 5.57 -17.89 -12.72
CA SER A 129 6.67 -18.76 -13.12
C SER A 129 7.92 -17.90 -13.29
N ASP A 130 9.02 -18.39 -12.72
CA ASP A 130 10.35 -17.83 -12.89
C ASP A 130 10.83 -18.04 -14.33
N VAL A 131 10.16 -17.46 -15.33
CA VAL A 131 10.67 -17.47 -16.71
C VAL A 131 11.90 -16.57 -16.70
N HIS A 132 13.06 -17.18 -16.44
CA HIS A 132 14.41 -16.61 -16.56
C HIS A 132 14.76 -16.33 -18.04
N GLY A 133 13.77 -15.97 -18.86
CA GLY A 133 13.92 -15.54 -20.24
C GLY A 133 14.26 -14.07 -20.24
N VAL A 134 15.43 -13.75 -20.76
CA VAL A 134 16.11 -12.45 -20.74
C VAL A 134 15.41 -11.35 -21.56
N ASP A 135 14.22 -11.62 -22.11
CA ASP A 135 13.40 -10.60 -22.77
C ASP A 135 12.61 -9.82 -21.71
N LEU A 136 13.33 -8.95 -21.01
CA LEU A 136 12.79 -7.90 -20.16
C LEU A 136 11.92 -6.88 -20.93
N GLU A 137 11.96 -6.92 -22.26
CA GLU A 137 11.30 -5.94 -23.14
C GLU A 137 9.93 -6.39 -23.67
N VAL A 138 9.57 -7.68 -23.57
CA VAL A 138 8.34 -8.21 -24.19
C VAL A 138 7.53 -8.98 -23.16
N GLY A 139 6.69 -8.28 -22.41
CA GLY A 139 5.58 -8.88 -21.65
C GLY A 139 5.98 -9.74 -20.47
N GLY A 140 5.75 -9.25 -19.25
CA GLY A 140 5.71 -10.12 -18.07
C GLY A 140 4.62 -11.19 -18.20
N GLU A 141 4.60 -12.15 -17.29
CA GLU A 141 3.49 -13.09 -17.23
C GLU A 141 2.16 -12.37 -17.01
N ASP A 142 1.15 -12.79 -17.77
CA ASP A 142 -0.21 -12.28 -17.66
C ASP A 142 -0.93 -12.96 -16.50
N ILE A 143 -1.59 -12.17 -15.67
CA ILE A 143 -2.36 -12.63 -14.50
C ILE A 143 -3.82 -12.32 -14.74
N GLU A 144 -4.71 -13.28 -14.49
CA GLU A 144 -6.15 -13.04 -14.59
C GLU A 144 -6.60 -12.10 -13.46
N CYS A 145 -7.28 -11.01 -13.82
CA CYS A 145 -7.65 -9.97 -12.85
C CYS A 145 -8.65 -10.47 -11.78
N GLU A 146 -9.52 -11.42 -12.13
CA GLU A 146 -10.42 -12.08 -11.17
C GLU A 146 -9.64 -12.90 -10.14
N GLU A 147 -8.64 -13.66 -10.60
CA GLU A 147 -7.75 -14.40 -9.70
C GLU A 147 -6.96 -13.43 -8.80
N LEU A 148 -6.40 -12.37 -9.39
CA LEU A 148 -5.67 -11.34 -8.63
C LEU A 148 -6.55 -10.75 -7.52
N CYS A 149 -7.79 -10.37 -7.84
CA CYS A 149 -8.71 -9.84 -6.84
C CYS A 149 -8.99 -10.85 -5.72
N SER A 150 -9.36 -12.08 -6.07
CA SER A 150 -9.66 -13.12 -5.08
C SER A 150 -8.48 -13.39 -4.16
N LYS A 151 -7.26 -13.49 -4.70
CA LYS A 151 -6.04 -13.77 -3.91
C LYS A 151 -5.65 -12.60 -3.01
N VAL A 152 -5.85 -11.37 -3.46
CA VAL A 152 -5.63 -10.19 -2.62
C VAL A 152 -6.62 -10.17 -1.46
N VAL A 153 -7.92 -10.38 -1.73
CA VAL A 153 -8.94 -10.46 -0.69
C VAL A 153 -8.63 -11.57 0.32
N ASP A 154 -8.25 -12.76 -0.15
CA ASP A 154 -7.88 -13.89 0.71
C ASP A 154 -6.60 -13.63 1.55
N SER A 155 -5.72 -12.74 1.09
CA SER A 155 -4.49 -12.38 1.81
C SER A 155 -4.71 -11.38 2.95
N ILE A 156 -5.85 -10.68 2.95
CA ILE A 156 -6.20 -9.66 3.94
C ILE A 156 -7.07 -10.30 5.02
N SER A 157 -6.84 -9.93 6.27
CA SER A 157 -7.65 -10.44 7.38
C SER A 157 -9.09 -9.89 7.30
N PRO A 158 -10.11 -10.71 7.61
CA PRO A 158 -11.51 -10.32 7.40
C PRO A 158 -11.95 -9.10 8.22
N ASP A 159 -11.26 -8.82 9.34
CA ASP A 159 -11.45 -7.61 10.16
C ASP A 159 -10.96 -6.32 9.49
N ARG A 160 -10.18 -6.41 8.41
CA ARG A 160 -9.64 -5.29 7.65
C ARG A 160 -10.27 -5.13 6.28
N LEU A 161 -11.16 -6.05 5.90
CA LEU A 161 -11.88 -5.99 4.64
C LEU A 161 -13.14 -5.13 4.81
N PRO A 162 -13.42 -4.20 3.87
CA PRO A 162 -14.71 -3.54 3.85
C PRO A 162 -15.81 -4.57 3.54
N ALA A 163 -17.03 -4.30 4.01
CA ALA A 163 -18.17 -5.19 3.79
C ALA A 163 -18.52 -5.34 2.29
N THR A 164 -18.27 -4.30 1.49
CA THR A 164 -18.59 -4.20 0.06
C THR A 164 -17.47 -3.45 -0.68
N SER A 165 -17.45 -3.53 -2.01
CA SER A 165 -16.40 -2.88 -2.81
C SER A 165 -16.50 -1.35 -2.86
N ASP A 166 -17.68 -0.79 -2.58
CA ASP A 166 -17.93 0.66 -2.58
C ASP A 166 -17.66 1.30 -1.21
N VAL A 167 -17.00 0.59 -0.29
CA VAL A 167 -16.64 1.11 1.02
C VAL A 167 -15.11 1.12 1.18
N GLY A 168 -14.56 2.29 1.46
CA GLY A 168 -13.16 2.49 1.79
C GLY A 168 -12.90 2.39 3.30
N CYS A 169 -11.67 2.02 3.64
CA CYS A 169 -11.21 1.95 5.03
C CYS A 169 -10.12 2.99 5.30
N ARG A 170 -10.21 3.67 6.45
CA ARG A 170 -9.12 4.49 6.99
C ARG A 170 -8.48 3.80 8.18
N VAL A 171 -7.18 4.03 8.36
CA VAL A 171 -6.44 3.57 9.54
C VAL A 171 -6.38 4.73 10.52
N GLU A 172 -6.87 4.51 11.73
CA GLU A 172 -6.85 5.47 12.82
C GLU A 172 -5.47 5.49 13.50
N GLY A 173 -5.18 6.54 14.28
CA GLY A 173 -3.89 6.71 14.94
C GLY A 173 -3.51 5.61 15.94
N ASP A 174 -4.47 4.81 16.40
CA ASP A 174 -4.27 3.64 17.27
C ASP A 174 -4.03 2.32 16.50
N GLY A 175 -4.01 2.38 15.16
CA GLY A 175 -3.85 1.24 14.28
C GLY A 175 -5.14 0.45 14.02
N SER A 176 -6.28 0.86 14.58
CA SER A 176 -7.58 0.32 14.19
C SER A 176 -7.95 0.78 12.78
N SER A 177 -8.78 -0.01 12.09
CA SER A 177 -9.29 0.36 10.77
C SER A 177 -10.80 0.53 10.84
N THR A 178 -11.28 1.67 10.35
CA THR A 178 -12.71 1.98 10.22
C THR A 178 -13.06 1.99 8.73
N CYS A 179 -14.00 1.14 8.32
CA CYS A 179 -14.48 1.02 6.95
C CYS A 179 -15.85 1.68 6.80
N ASP A 180 -15.88 3.00 6.82
CA ASP A 180 -17.07 3.85 6.81
C ASP A 180 -17.12 4.86 5.64
N ILE A 181 -16.13 4.82 4.74
CA ILE A 181 -16.01 5.80 3.65
C ILE A 181 -16.79 5.29 2.44
N ASP A 182 -17.88 5.96 2.07
CA ASP A 182 -18.62 5.64 0.84
C ASP A 182 -17.83 6.08 -0.40
N LEU A 183 -17.44 5.10 -1.21
CA LEU A 183 -16.73 5.26 -2.49
C LEU A 183 -17.64 5.05 -3.70
N SER A 184 -18.96 4.98 -3.49
CA SER A 184 -19.92 4.90 -4.59
C SER A 184 -19.82 6.13 -5.50
N PRO A 185 -20.14 6.01 -6.79
CA PRO A 185 -20.13 7.13 -7.72
C PRO A 185 -20.92 8.34 -7.20
N ARG A 186 -22.07 8.09 -6.57
CA ARG A 186 -22.93 9.13 -5.98
C ARG A 186 -22.24 9.89 -4.84
N ALA A 187 -21.52 9.20 -3.97
CA ALA A 187 -20.76 9.84 -2.90
C ALA A 187 -19.59 10.65 -3.46
N LEU A 188 -18.86 10.10 -4.43
CA LEU A 188 -17.72 10.77 -5.07
C LEU A 188 -18.14 12.03 -5.84
N GLU A 189 -19.30 12.02 -6.49
CA GLU A 189 -19.86 13.21 -7.17
C GLU A 189 -20.19 14.36 -6.20
N ALA A 190 -20.46 14.05 -4.93
CA ALA A 190 -20.76 15.04 -3.90
C ALA A 190 -19.50 15.60 -3.21
N VAL A 191 -18.30 15.07 -3.51
CA VAL A 191 -17.06 15.55 -2.89
C VAL A 191 -16.64 16.88 -3.53
N GLU A 192 -16.71 17.95 -2.74
CA GLU A 192 -16.17 19.26 -3.11
C GLU A 192 -14.75 19.44 -2.57
N PHE A 193 -13.78 19.63 -3.47
CA PHE A 193 -12.43 19.99 -3.08
C PHE A 193 -12.35 21.50 -2.86
N PRO A 194 -11.97 21.98 -1.65
CA PRO A 194 -11.80 23.40 -1.43
C PRO A 194 -10.69 23.93 -2.35
N GLN A 195 -11.04 24.88 -3.21
CA GLN A 195 -10.13 25.49 -4.19
C GLN A 195 -8.89 26.15 -3.55
N SER A 196 -8.92 26.39 -2.23
CA SER A 196 -7.81 27.00 -1.48
C SER A 196 -6.57 26.11 -1.34
N VAL A 197 -6.66 24.80 -1.60
CA VAL A 197 -5.51 23.87 -1.56
C VAL A 197 -4.82 23.75 -2.92
N LEU A 198 -5.49 24.15 -4.00
CA LEU A 198 -4.85 24.39 -5.30
C LEU A 198 -4.10 25.70 -5.19
N GLY A 199 -2.88 25.61 -4.67
CA GLY A 199 -1.98 26.73 -4.48
C GLY A 199 -2.02 27.67 -5.67
N HIS A 200 -2.19 28.95 -5.35
CA HIS A 200 -1.97 30.09 -6.24
C HIS A 200 -0.66 29.83 -7.00
N ASP A 201 -0.78 29.37 -8.25
CA ASP A 201 0.35 29.05 -9.11
C ASP A 201 1.17 30.34 -9.21
N HIS A 202 2.31 30.37 -8.52
CA HIS A 202 3.22 31.51 -8.57
C HIS A 202 3.77 31.54 -9.99
N GLY A 203 3.08 32.28 -10.85
CA GLY A 203 3.45 32.51 -12.23
C GLY A 203 4.94 32.77 -12.33
N HIS A 204 5.66 31.79 -12.85
CA HIS A 204 7.06 31.93 -13.20
C HIS A 204 7.08 32.85 -14.43
N ASP A 205 7.21 34.14 -14.17
CA ASP A 205 7.42 35.17 -15.17
C ASP A 205 8.80 34.93 -15.79
N HIS A 206 8.83 34.18 -16.90
CA HIS A 206 10.01 34.06 -17.73
C HIS A 206 10.20 35.36 -18.50
N GLY A 207 10.90 36.31 -17.87
CA GLY A 207 11.45 37.48 -18.55
C GLY A 207 12.32 37.03 -19.72
N HIS A 208 11.91 37.42 -20.94
CA HIS A 208 12.72 37.35 -22.14
C HIS A 208 13.54 38.64 -22.23
N ASP A 209 14.86 38.50 -22.16
CA ASP A 209 15.85 39.47 -22.68
C ASP A 209 16.33 39.03 -24.07
#